data_AF-A0A1V3TWC6-F1
#
_entry.id   AF-A0A1V3TWC6-F1
#
_cell.length_a   1.000
_cell.length_b   1.000
_cell.length_c   1.000
_cell.angle_alpha   90.00
_cell.angle_beta   90.00
_cell.angle_gamma   90.00
#
_symmetry.space_group_name_H-M   'P 1'
#
loop_
_entity.id
_entity.type
_entity.pdbx_description
1 polymer ?
#
loop_
_entity_poly.entity_id
_entity_poly.type
_entity_poly.pdbx_seq_one_letter_code
_entity_poly.pdbx_strand_id
1 'polypeptide(L)'
;MKNKIMLIFFFLVAITTYSQELKLVNIIYKNEFQYFTFYNNKTILADEIDPSKNISLFTNDAEKGFESFVKCKKNDCYRTIGENILVSWDFIIPSYLSIKNKILNKKEYPNYLNNIILDERILQKRKKYTLLELNLKNIFIAVLEMSKEIYNKYSGSLKLCGNPDDIVTLYRVLNASDEELYFK
;
A
#
# COMPACT_ATOMS: atom_id res chain seq x y z
N MET A 1 27.67 -4.84 -46.06
CA MET A 1 27.71 -5.43 -44.70
C MET A 1 27.70 -4.34 -43.61
N LYS A 2 26.69 -3.44 -43.57
CA LYS A 2 26.60 -2.37 -42.55
C LYS A 2 25.34 -2.44 -41.65
N ASN A 3 24.37 -3.30 -41.97
CA ASN A 3 23.08 -3.35 -41.26
C ASN A 3 22.97 -4.44 -40.18
N LYS A 4 23.98 -5.28 -39.98
CA LYS A 4 23.94 -6.36 -38.96
C LYS A 4 24.47 -5.96 -37.59
N ILE A 5 25.26 -4.88 -37.50
CA ILE A 5 25.84 -4.40 -36.23
C ILE A 5 24.84 -3.51 -35.47
N MET A 6 23.93 -2.84 -36.18
CA MET A 6 22.96 -1.93 -35.56
C MET A 6 21.85 -2.66 -34.77
N LEU A 7 21.56 -3.92 -35.12
CA LEU A 7 20.50 -4.70 -34.48
C LEU A 7 20.92 -5.27 -33.11
N ILE A 8 22.22 -5.51 -32.91
CA ILE A 8 22.77 -6.00 -31.64
C ILE A 8 22.84 -4.85 -30.61
N PHE A 9 23.03 -3.60 -31.07
CA PHE A 9 23.04 -2.44 -30.20
C PHE A 9 21.65 -2.10 -29.63
N PHE A 10 20.58 -2.35 -30.39
CA PHE A 10 19.21 -2.14 -29.90
C PHE A 10 18.75 -3.21 -28.88
N PHE A 11 19.34 -4.42 -28.92
CA PHE A 11 19.05 -5.47 -27.93
C PHE A 11 19.78 -5.29 -26.60
N LEU A 12 20.88 -4.53 -26.58
CA LEU A 12 21.66 -4.25 -25.36
C LEU A 12 21.15 -3.04 -24.57
N VAL A 13 20.41 -2.12 -25.21
CA VAL A 13 19.81 -0.96 -24.52
C VAL A 13 18.49 -1.32 -23.80
N ALA A 14 17.93 -2.51 -24.05
CA ALA A 14 16.73 -2.99 -23.34
C ALA A 14 17.02 -3.61 -21.96
N ILE A 15 18.28 -3.77 -21.55
CA ILE A 15 18.66 -4.53 -20.34
C ILE A 15 19.08 -3.62 -19.17
N THR A 16 19.02 -2.29 -19.32
CA THR A 16 19.30 -1.37 -18.21
C THR A 16 18.18 -0.37 -17.97
N THR A 17 16.92 -0.81 -18.03
CA THR A 17 15.96 -0.23 -17.08
C THR A 17 16.31 -0.85 -15.74
N TYR A 18 17.11 -0.13 -14.95
CA TYR A 18 17.29 -0.43 -13.53
C TYR A 18 15.89 -0.38 -12.92
N SER A 19 15.23 -1.53 -12.84
CA SER A 19 14.02 -1.69 -12.05
C SER A 19 14.42 -1.26 -10.65
N GLN A 20 13.98 -0.09 -10.19
CA GLN A 20 14.10 0.28 -8.79
C GLN A 20 13.32 -0.79 -8.00
N GLU A 21 14.06 -1.77 -7.49
CA GLU A 21 13.49 -3.01 -6.96
C GLU A 21 12.56 -2.70 -5.79
N LEU A 22 11.39 -3.33 -5.81
CA LEU A 22 10.56 -3.39 -4.62
C LEU A 22 11.35 -4.06 -3.49
N LYS A 23 11.55 -3.30 -2.42
CA LYS A 23 12.33 -3.70 -1.25
C LYS A 23 11.44 -3.81 -0.04
N LEU A 24 11.56 -4.93 0.67
CA LEU A 24 11.03 -5.07 2.02
C LEU A 24 12.01 -4.47 3.03
N VAL A 25 11.67 -3.31 3.57
CA VAL A 25 12.48 -2.57 4.54
C VAL A 25 12.41 -3.21 5.91
N ASN A 26 11.19 -3.46 6.39
CA ASN A 26 10.96 -4.01 7.73
C ASN A 26 9.62 -4.74 7.81
N ILE A 27 9.49 -5.59 8.82
CA ILE A 27 8.21 -6.12 9.28
C ILE A 27 8.04 -5.74 10.74
N ILE A 28 7.03 -4.93 10.99
CA ILE A 28 6.73 -4.34 12.29
C ILE A 28 5.50 -5.02 12.86
N TYR A 29 5.59 -5.41 14.12
CA TYR A 29 4.42 -5.78 14.91
C TYR A 29 3.94 -4.55 15.70
N LYS A 30 2.64 -4.26 15.64
CA LYS A 30 2.03 -3.15 16.37
C LYS A 30 0.81 -3.67 17.14
N ASN A 31 0.84 -3.50 18.46
CA ASN A 31 -0.33 -3.72 19.30
C ASN A 31 -1.45 -2.71 19.02
N GLU A 32 -1.09 -1.52 18.55
CA GLU A 32 -2.02 -0.47 18.16
C GLU A 32 -1.46 0.28 16.95
N PHE A 33 -2.28 0.46 15.93
CA PHE A 33 -1.94 1.18 14.72
C PHE A 33 -3.15 1.96 14.21
N GLN A 34 -3.04 3.28 14.32
CA GLN A 34 -4.06 4.21 13.91
C GLN A 34 -3.69 4.84 12.56
N TYR A 35 -4.65 4.97 11.65
CA TYR A 35 -4.48 5.68 10.39
C TYR A 35 -5.82 6.19 9.85
N PHE A 36 -5.77 7.06 8.84
CA PHE A 36 -6.93 7.68 8.22
C PHE A 36 -7.19 7.11 6.84
N THR A 37 -8.46 7.08 6.44
CA THR A 37 -8.81 6.48 5.15
C THR A 37 -10.11 7.03 4.58
N PHE A 38 -10.11 7.20 3.26
CA PHE A 38 -11.17 7.76 2.47
C PHE A 38 -11.97 6.65 1.81
N TYR A 39 -13.20 6.51 2.28
CA TYR A 39 -14.14 5.52 1.80
C TYR A 39 -15.07 6.14 0.78
N ASN A 40 -15.35 5.41 -0.29
CA ASN A 40 -16.53 5.70 -1.10
C ASN A 40 -17.75 5.08 -0.41
N ASN A 41 -18.88 5.78 -0.38
CA ASN A 41 -20.11 5.28 0.24
C ASN A 41 -20.59 3.94 -0.37
N LYS A 42 -20.17 3.58 -1.59
CA LYS A 42 -20.45 2.27 -2.21
C LYS A 42 -19.64 1.11 -1.61
N THR A 43 -18.57 1.41 -0.88
CA THR A 43 -17.67 0.42 -0.27
C THR A 43 -18.10 0.05 1.16
N ILE A 44 -19.05 0.78 1.74
CA ILE A 44 -19.66 0.49 3.04
C ILE A 44 -20.87 -0.41 2.77
N LEU A 45 -20.72 -1.71 3.00
CA LEU A 45 -21.79 -2.70 2.81
C LEU A 45 -22.39 -3.04 4.16
N ALA A 46 -23.61 -2.61 4.44
CA ALA A 46 -24.45 -3.08 5.55
C ALA A 46 -23.68 -3.42 6.85
N ASP A 47 -22.90 -2.43 7.33
CA ASP A 47 -22.09 -2.45 8.57
C ASP A 47 -20.63 -2.94 8.45
N GLU A 48 -20.17 -3.34 7.25
CA GLU A 48 -18.78 -3.72 7.01
C GLU A 48 -18.07 -2.78 6.02
N ILE A 49 -16.86 -2.42 6.41
CA ILE A 49 -15.97 -1.56 5.67
C ILE A 49 -14.86 -2.42 5.10
N ASP A 50 -14.73 -2.52 3.78
CA ASP A 50 -13.68 -3.30 3.12
C ASP A 50 -12.43 -2.43 2.86
N PRO A 51 -11.44 -2.34 3.77
CA PRO A 51 -10.32 -1.41 3.64
C PRO A 51 -9.43 -1.66 2.42
N SER A 52 -9.52 -2.84 1.77
CA SER A 52 -8.77 -3.17 0.56
C SER A 52 -9.16 -2.33 -0.65
N LYS A 53 -10.39 -1.81 -0.68
CA LYS A 53 -10.90 -0.99 -1.78
C LYS A 53 -10.75 0.52 -1.55
N ASN A 54 -10.00 0.93 -0.52
CA ASN A 54 -10.02 2.32 -0.04
C ASN A 54 -8.66 2.98 -0.03
N ILE A 55 -8.71 4.31 -0.10
CA ILE A 55 -7.52 5.14 -0.13
C ILE A 55 -7.12 5.42 1.32
N SER A 56 -6.03 4.81 1.78
CA SER A 56 -5.58 4.93 3.18
C SER A 56 -4.24 5.67 3.30
N LEU A 57 -4.13 6.51 4.32
CA LEU A 57 -2.92 7.26 4.67
C LEU A 57 -2.69 7.24 6.17
N PHE A 58 -1.41 7.23 6.52
CA PHE A 58 -1.00 7.77 7.79
C PHE A 58 -0.69 9.26 7.61
N THR A 59 -1.39 10.11 8.36
CA THR A 59 -1.13 11.54 8.47
C THR A 59 -1.22 11.95 9.92
N ASN A 60 -0.47 12.96 10.33
CA ASN A 60 -0.53 13.48 11.71
C ASN A 60 -1.69 14.49 11.90
N ASP A 61 -2.37 14.86 10.82
CA ASP A 61 -3.42 15.88 10.82
C ASP A 61 -4.68 15.34 10.14
N ALA A 62 -5.64 14.92 10.95
CA ALA A 62 -6.89 14.32 10.52
C ALA A 62 -7.72 15.27 9.62
N GLU A 63 -7.69 16.58 9.89
CA GLU A 63 -8.45 17.57 9.11
C GLU A 63 -7.87 17.74 7.71
N LYS A 64 -6.54 17.69 7.59
CA LYS A 64 -5.85 17.72 6.30
C LYS A 64 -5.98 16.44 5.49
N GLY A 65 -6.52 15.35 6.05
CA GLY A 65 -6.62 14.08 5.34
C GLY A 65 -7.27 14.24 3.95
N PHE A 66 -8.39 14.97 3.83
CA PHE A 66 -9.05 15.18 2.53
C PHE A 66 -8.22 16.02 1.56
N GLU A 67 -7.44 16.95 2.09
CA GLU A 67 -6.58 17.83 1.31
C GLU A 67 -5.27 17.15 0.92
N SER A 68 -4.90 16.09 1.65
CA SER A 68 -3.71 15.30 1.43
C SER A 68 -3.74 14.51 0.13
N PHE A 69 -4.92 14.33 -0.47
CA PHE A 69 -5.09 13.73 -1.78
C PHE A 69 -5.63 14.70 -2.80
N VAL A 70 -4.84 14.92 -3.85
CA VAL A 70 -5.29 15.67 -5.01
C VAL A 70 -5.47 14.69 -6.16
N LYS A 71 -6.72 14.50 -6.59
CA LYS A 71 -7.00 13.78 -7.83
C LYS A 71 -6.36 14.54 -8.99
N CYS A 72 -5.56 13.84 -9.79
CA CYS A 72 -5.01 14.45 -10.99
C CYS A 72 -6.09 14.47 -12.08
N LYS A 73 -6.32 15.63 -12.69
CA LYS A 73 -7.45 15.83 -13.61
C LYS A 73 -7.43 14.92 -14.85
N LYS A 74 -6.25 14.44 -15.26
CA LYS A 74 -6.07 13.71 -16.53
C LYS A 74 -6.06 12.18 -16.37
N ASN A 75 -5.77 11.68 -15.19
CA ASN A 75 -5.57 10.26 -14.92
C ASN A 75 -6.38 9.90 -13.67
N ASP A 76 -6.99 8.72 -13.61
CA ASP A 76 -7.64 8.21 -12.38
C ASP A 76 -6.59 7.79 -11.33
N CYS A 77 -5.66 8.68 -11.04
CA CYS A 77 -4.62 8.57 -10.03
C CYS A 77 -4.65 9.80 -9.10
N TYR A 78 -3.96 9.69 -7.99
CA TYR A 78 -3.86 10.72 -6.96
C TYR A 78 -2.40 11.08 -6.70
N ARG A 79 -2.16 12.30 -6.24
CA ARG A 79 -0.90 12.65 -5.59
C ARG A 79 -1.14 12.86 -4.10
N THR A 80 -0.20 12.40 -3.29
CA THR A 80 -0.12 12.76 -1.88
C THR A 80 0.52 14.15 -1.76
N ILE A 81 0.11 14.93 -0.75
CA ILE A 81 0.76 16.19 -0.38
C ILE A 81 1.64 15.95 0.85
N GLY A 82 2.82 16.56 0.93
CA GLY A 82 3.69 16.50 2.11
C GLY A 82 4.27 15.10 2.38
N GLU A 83 4.57 14.81 3.64
CA GLU A 83 5.21 13.57 4.11
C GLU A 83 4.22 12.44 4.41
N ASN A 84 3.04 12.46 3.80
CA ASN A 84 2.01 11.47 4.06
C ASN A 84 2.45 10.07 3.60
N ILE A 85 2.29 9.09 4.48
CA ILE A 85 2.69 7.69 4.24
C ILE A 85 1.48 6.91 3.73
N LEU A 86 1.68 6.12 2.69
CA LEU A 86 0.63 5.27 2.12
C LEU A 86 0.40 4.05 3.01
N VAL A 87 -0.88 3.76 3.26
CA VAL A 87 -1.30 2.52 3.92
C VAL A 87 -2.15 1.74 2.91
N SER A 88 -1.97 0.43 2.84
CA SER A 88 -2.76 -0.43 1.95
C SER A 88 -3.01 -1.79 2.57
N TRP A 89 -4.12 -2.39 2.16
CA TRP A 89 -4.55 -3.75 2.48
C TRP A 89 -4.64 -4.65 1.25
N ASP A 90 -4.46 -4.09 0.06
CA ASP A 90 -4.67 -4.76 -1.23
C ASP A 90 -3.42 -4.81 -2.09
N PHE A 91 -2.34 -4.16 -1.65
CA PHE A 91 -1.07 -4.23 -2.36
C PHE A 91 -0.60 -5.68 -2.41
N ILE A 92 -0.41 -6.19 -3.63
CA ILE A 92 0.03 -7.57 -3.85
C ILE A 92 1.51 -7.64 -3.54
N ILE A 93 1.87 -8.37 -2.49
CA ILE A 93 3.26 -8.58 -2.10
C ILE A 93 3.83 -9.71 -2.97
N PRO A 94 4.88 -9.47 -3.78
CA PRO A 94 5.51 -10.54 -4.54
C PRO A 94 6.11 -11.61 -3.63
N SER A 95 5.93 -12.87 -4.00
CA SER A 95 6.35 -14.04 -3.22
C SER A 95 7.85 -14.07 -2.91
N TYR A 96 8.69 -13.51 -3.79
CA TYR A 96 10.14 -13.49 -3.61
C TYR A 96 10.60 -12.71 -2.36
N LEU A 97 9.78 -11.80 -1.83
CA LEU A 97 10.12 -11.04 -0.61
C LEU A 97 10.11 -11.91 0.67
N SER A 98 9.58 -13.13 0.61
CA SER A 98 9.66 -14.15 1.66
C SER A 98 9.22 -13.65 3.06
N ILE A 99 8.11 -12.88 3.11
CA ILE A 99 7.59 -12.26 4.34
C ILE A 99 7.34 -13.29 5.44
N LYS A 100 6.75 -14.45 5.09
CA LYS A 100 6.45 -15.56 6.00
C LYS A 100 7.65 -15.93 6.87
N ASN A 101 8.79 -16.20 6.22
CA ASN A 101 10.02 -16.65 6.90
C ASN A 101 10.54 -15.57 7.86
N LYS A 102 10.35 -14.30 7.52
CA LYS A 102 10.78 -13.18 8.37
C LYS A 102 9.87 -12.97 9.58
N ILE A 103 8.58 -13.34 9.50
CA ILE A 103 7.64 -13.30 10.64
C ILE A 103 7.89 -14.47 11.58
N LEU A 104 7.97 -15.70 11.06
CA LEU A 104 8.11 -16.92 11.86
C LEU A 104 9.41 -16.99 12.68
N ASN A 105 10.47 -16.29 12.23
CA ASN A 105 11.75 -16.24 12.93
C ASN A 105 11.74 -15.37 14.21
N LYS A 106 10.62 -14.71 14.54
CA LYS A 106 10.49 -13.86 15.72
C LYS A 106 9.69 -14.61 16.79
N LYS A 107 10.39 -14.92 17.91
CA LYS A 107 9.99 -15.92 18.92
C LYS A 107 8.77 -15.57 19.79
N GLU A 108 8.27 -14.34 19.79
CA GLU A 108 7.27 -13.87 20.77
C GLU A 108 6.21 -13.00 20.11
N TYR A 109 5.32 -13.61 19.31
CA TYR A 109 4.13 -12.92 18.86
C TYR A 109 2.87 -13.60 19.38
N PRO A 110 1.94 -12.86 20.01
CA PRO A 110 0.65 -13.39 20.41
C PRO A 110 -0.07 -13.91 19.16
N ASN A 111 -1.08 -14.74 19.37
CA ASN A 111 -1.88 -15.35 18.31
C ASN A 111 -2.69 -14.27 17.56
N TYR A 112 -1.99 -13.49 16.73
CA TYR A 112 -2.49 -12.34 15.96
C TYR A 112 -3.50 -12.78 14.90
N LEU A 113 -3.41 -14.06 14.51
CA LEU A 113 -4.28 -14.78 13.59
C LEU A 113 -5.77 -14.68 13.93
N ASN A 114 -6.11 -14.52 15.21
CA ASN A 114 -7.49 -14.55 15.69
C ASN A 114 -8.04 -13.19 16.14
N ASN A 115 -7.24 -12.12 16.10
CA ASN A 115 -7.55 -10.88 16.85
C ASN A 115 -7.20 -9.58 16.11
N ILE A 116 -7.40 -9.50 14.79
CA ILE A 116 -7.45 -8.18 14.14
C ILE A 116 -8.71 -7.50 14.66
N ILE A 117 -8.55 -6.67 15.68
CA ILE A 117 -9.62 -5.83 16.20
C ILE A 117 -9.53 -4.51 15.46
N LEU A 118 -10.60 -4.20 14.73
CA LEU A 118 -10.80 -2.93 14.07
C LEU A 118 -11.79 -2.12 14.89
N ASP A 119 -11.35 -0.95 15.38
CA ASP A 119 -12.23 0.11 15.85
C ASP A 119 -12.26 1.21 14.81
N GLU A 120 -13.44 1.75 14.54
CA GLU A 120 -13.66 2.72 13.48
C GLU A 120 -14.39 3.95 14.00
N ARG A 121 -13.92 5.12 13.57
CA ARG A 121 -14.54 6.39 13.92
C ARG A 121 -14.77 7.23 12.67
N ILE A 122 -16.03 7.57 12.41
CA ILE A 122 -16.40 8.52 11.36
C ILE A 122 -15.97 9.92 11.79
N LEU A 123 -15.04 10.52 11.05
CA LEU A 123 -14.59 11.89 11.31
C LEU A 123 -15.36 12.92 10.51
N GLN A 124 -15.49 12.70 9.19
CA GLN A 124 -16.12 13.67 8.31
C GLN A 124 -16.70 12.99 7.06
N LYS A 125 -17.83 13.51 6.56
CA LYS A 125 -18.45 13.08 5.30
C LYS A 125 -18.39 14.21 4.27
N ARG A 126 -17.94 13.93 3.05
CA ARG A 126 -17.91 14.86 1.90
C ARG A 126 -18.44 14.17 0.64
N LYS A 127 -19.64 14.57 0.19
CA LYS A 127 -20.32 13.98 -0.99
C LYS A 127 -20.41 12.46 -0.88
N LYS A 128 -19.77 11.73 -1.80
CA LYS A 128 -19.72 10.27 -1.83
C LYS A 128 -18.58 9.67 -1.01
N TYR A 129 -17.83 10.51 -0.28
CA TYR A 129 -16.68 10.07 0.49
C TYR A 129 -16.91 10.24 1.99
N THR A 130 -16.41 9.29 2.76
CA THR A 130 -16.38 9.33 4.22
C THR A 130 -14.92 9.17 4.66
N LEU A 131 -14.43 10.11 5.47
CA LEU A 131 -13.14 10.00 6.14
C LEU A 131 -13.37 9.29 7.47
N LEU A 132 -12.67 8.18 7.64
CA LEU A 132 -12.61 7.46 8.88
C LEU A 132 -11.22 7.51 9.46
N GLU A 133 -11.18 7.40 10.76
CA GLU A 133 -10.02 6.96 11.51
C GLU A 133 -10.22 5.49 11.85
N LEU A 134 -9.24 4.67 11.49
CA LEU A 134 -9.21 3.27 11.86
C LEU A 134 -8.14 3.07 12.91
N ASN A 135 -8.49 2.33 13.96
CA ASN A 135 -7.56 1.87 14.97
C ASN A 135 -7.52 0.34 14.94
N LEU A 136 -6.38 -0.19 14.53
CA LEU A 136 -6.12 -1.62 14.46
C LEU A 136 -5.33 -2.08 15.66
N LYS A 137 -5.69 -3.26 16.19
CA LYS A 137 -4.90 -3.92 17.24
C LYS A 137 -4.26 -5.21 16.76
N ASN A 138 -3.07 -5.48 17.31
CA ASN A 138 -2.31 -6.71 17.11
C ASN A 138 -2.02 -7.04 15.63
N ILE A 139 -1.49 -6.08 14.87
CA ILE A 139 -1.25 -6.25 13.44
C ILE A 139 0.23 -6.38 13.09
N PHE A 140 0.49 -7.04 11.96
CA PHE A 140 1.75 -6.94 11.26
C PHE A 140 1.67 -5.97 10.10
N ILE A 141 2.74 -5.21 9.91
CA ILE A 141 2.88 -4.27 8.81
C ILE A 141 4.19 -4.57 8.10
N ALA A 142 4.10 -4.86 6.80
CA ALA A 142 5.24 -4.89 5.90
C ALA A 142 5.52 -3.46 5.41
N VAL A 143 6.67 -2.92 5.78
CA VAL A 143 7.14 -1.62 5.28
C VAL A 143 7.93 -1.87 4.00
N LEU A 144 7.41 -1.36 2.89
CA LEU A 144 7.95 -1.55 1.56
C LEU A 144 8.44 -0.22 1.01
N GLU A 145 9.57 -0.24 0.31
CA GLU A 145 10.08 0.88 -0.49
C GLU A 145 10.13 0.45 -1.95
N MET A 146 9.60 1.28 -2.84
CA MET A 146 9.53 0.98 -4.27
C MET A 146 9.35 2.27 -5.09
N SER A 147 9.56 2.20 -6.40
CA SER A 147 9.16 3.29 -7.29
C SER A 147 7.63 3.40 -7.41
N LYS A 148 7.13 4.59 -7.76
CA LYS A 148 5.70 4.78 -8.06
C LYS A 148 5.20 3.87 -9.17
N GLU A 149 6.03 3.58 -10.17
CA GLU A 149 5.68 2.64 -11.24
C GLU A 149 5.37 1.24 -10.66
N ILE A 150 6.25 0.73 -9.81
CA ILE A 150 6.07 -0.58 -9.18
C ILE A 150 4.86 -0.57 -8.24
N TYR A 151 4.68 0.51 -7.47
CA TYR A 151 3.49 0.67 -6.65
C TYR A 151 2.20 0.57 -7.49
N ASN A 152 2.14 1.33 -8.58
CA ASN A 152 1.01 1.36 -9.48
C ASN A 152 0.77 0.02 -10.20
N LYS A 153 1.81 -0.79 -10.40
CA LYS A 153 1.66 -2.13 -10.99
C LYS A 153 0.94 -3.10 -10.06
N TYR A 154 1.18 -3.03 -8.75
CA TYR A 154 0.70 -4.03 -7.77
C TYR A 154 -0.41 -3.54 -6.83
N SER A 155 -0.74 -2.24 -6.83
CA SER A 155 -1.88 -1.68 -6.09
C SER A 155 -3.19 -1.85 -6.86
N GLY A 156 -4.24 -2.40 -6.25
CA GLY A 156 -5.55 -2.59 -6.87
C GLY A 156 -6.45 -1.35 -6.82
N SER A 157 -6.34 -0.57 -5.75
CA SER A 157 -7.27 0.50 -5.40
C SER A 157 -6.73 1.92 -5.64
N LEU A 158 -5.45 2.18 -5.33
CA LEU A 158 -4.84 3.50 -5.46
C LEU A 158 -3.74 3.51 -6.53
N LYS A 159 -3.86 4.39 -7.52
CA LYS A 159 -2.76 4.76 -8.41
C LYS A 159 -2.20 6.12 -8.02
N LEU A 160 -0.89 6.26 -8.05
CA LEU A 160 -0.16 7.49 -7.80
C LEU A 160 0.22 8.19 -9.09
N CYS A 161 0.16 9.51 -9.09
CA CYS A 161 0.65 10.34 -10.18
C CYS A 161 2.05 10.90 -9.88
N GLY A 162 2.68 11.46 -10.91
CA GLY A 162 3.98 12.10 -10.81
C GLY A 162 5.03 11.33 -11.61
N ASN A 163 6.29 11.51 -11.25
CA ASN A 163 7.39 10.82 -11.89
C ASN A 163 7.35 9.32 -11.49
N PRO A 164 7.33 8.37 -12.45
CA PRO A 164 7.33 6.93 -12.16
C PRO A 164 8.50 6.47 -11.29
N ASP A 165 9.63 7.18 -11.34
CA ASP A 165 10.88 6.84 -10.63
C ASP A 165 10.94 7.41 -9.19
N ASP A 166 9.92 8.14 -8.76
CA ASP A 166 9.87 8.62 -7.38
C ASP A 166 9.69 7.43 -6.42
N ILE A 167 10.51 7.38 -5.37
CA ILE A 167 10.39 6.37 -4.33
C ILE A 167 9.21 6.67 -3.41
N VAL A 168 8.46 5.62 -3.08
CA VAL A 168 7.36 5.65 -2.11
C VAL A 168 7.58 4.60 -1.03
N THR A 169 7.24 4.98 0.20
CA THR A 169 7.16 4.06 1.33
C THR A 169 5.70 3.65 1.54
N LEU A 170 5.44 2.35 1.54
CA LEU A 170 4.12 1.76 1.72
C LEU A 170 4.09 0.93 3.01
N TYR A 171 3.07 1.15 3.82
CA TYR A 171 2.76 0.35 4.99
C TYR A 171 1.65 -0.62 4.61
N ARG A 172 2.04 -1.84 4.23
CA ARG A 172 1.09 -2.89 3.87
C ARG A 172 0.70 -3.66 5.14
N VAL A 173 -0.52 -3.41 5.62
CA VAL A 173 -1.11 -4.13 6.77
C VAL A 173 -1.37 -5.56 6.33
N LEU A 174 -0.84 -6.56 7.02
CA LEU A 174 -1.04 -7.97 6.67
C LEU A 174 -2.35 -8.48 7.28
N ASN A 175 -3.18 -9.15 6.48
CA ASN A 175 -4.45 -9.74 6.92
C ASN A 175 -4.41 -11.28 6.89
N ALA A 176 -5.43 -11.93 7.45
CA ALA A 176 -5.52 -13.39 7.51
C ALA A 176 -5.61 -14.07 6.12
N SER A 177 -6.08 -13.37 5.07
CA SER A 177 -6.13 -13.92 3.70
C SER A 177 -4.78 -13.88 2.98
N ASP A 178 -3.91 -12.91 3.30
CA ASP A 178 -2.51 -12.94 2.89
C ASP A 178 -1.85 -14.24 3.41
N GLU A 179 -2.38 -14.80 4.50
CA GLU A 179 -1.81 -15.99 5.11
C GLU A 179 -2.20 -17.29 4.46
N GLU A 180 -3.42 -17.43 3.92
CA GLU A 180 -3.71 -18.63 3.13
C GLU A 180 -2.83 -18.71 1.87
N LEU A 181 -2.40 -17.57 1.35
CA LEU A 181 -1.52 -17.48 0.19
C LEU A 181 -0.03 -17.68 0.53
N TYR A 182 0.42 -17.26 1.72
CA TYR A 182 1.83 -17.32 2.12
C TYR A 182 2.16 -18.34 3.21
N PHE A 183 1.16 -18.87 3.93
CA PHE A 183 1.34 -19.69 5.14
C PHE A 183 0.84 -21.14 5.06
N LYS A 184 -0.12 -21.46 4.17
CA LYS A 184 -0.38 -22.85 3.73
C LYS A 184 0.59 -23.27 2.62
#